data_AF-A0A0D2M6A0-F1
#
_entry.id   AF-A0A0D2M6A0-F1
#
_cell.length_a   1.000
_cell.length_b   1.000
_cell.length_c   1.000
_cell.angle_alpha   90.00
_cell.angle_beta   90.00
_cell.angle_gamma   90.00
#
_symmetry.space_group_name_H-M   'P 1'
#
loop_
_entity.id
_entity.type
_entity.pdbx_description
1 polymer ?
#
loop_
_entity_poly.entity_id
_entity_poly.type
_entity_poly.pdbx_seq_one_letter_code
_entity_poly.pdbx_strand_id
1 'polypeptide(L)'
;DCLGRKSARAKLRHHFCPTHLRDLPPRARANTEPHAFLRVDALGRLPFSSVRRPRPLLEVDPPNSSAVTNNDQKASDIPLEEEPMLAARVTIEDGLCLLDVDDIDRFLQFNQLQDGGAQMRQRRQVLLEGLGALLQLVDPLGKSGNTDELAQKDDLVFLRIVSLPKGRKLLARFLQLLPPGGELMRIVCMSIFRYLRFLFGGLPSDPGEDEITINLARVVSSCVHSMDLRALSVCLASVVCSSEQPPLRPLGSPAGDGASFILKSVLDRATKLMTDSRAAGNYNTTNLSLWKASFDEFFNLLTKYCINKYDTVMQSLRMQAKPNMAIDESDSAKAIKREMPVDLLHACLPHLNDQQKKQLLDLSQRPMLVGQS
;
A
#
# COMPACT_ATOMS: atom_id res chain seq x y z
N ASP A 1 -26.08 52.02 6.44
CA ASP A 1 -24.60 51.98 6.58
C ASP A 1 -24.16 51.60 7.97
N CYS A 2 -23.60 50.40 8.12
CA CYS A 2 -22.76 50.04 9.26
C CYS A 2 -21.72 49.03 8.78
N LEU A 3 -20.50 49.54 8.56
CA LEU A 3 -19.33 48.84 8.05
C LEU A 3 -18.84 47.78 9.03
N GLY A 4 -18.72 46.55 8.54
CA GLY A 4 -18.13 45.41 9.25
C GLY A 4 -16.68 45.68 9.64
N ARG A 5 -16.39 45.50 10.94
CA ARG A 5 -15.04 45.48 11.52
C ARG A 5 -14.20 44.40 10.84
N LYS A 6 -13.30 44.84 9.95
CA LYS A 6 -12.13 44.08 9.51
C LYS A 6 -11.19 43.93 10.72
N SER A 7 -11.10 42.74 11.30
CA SER A 7 -10.02 42.43 12.24
C SER A 7 -8.73 42.20 11.44
N ALA A 8 -7.91 43.23 11.40
CA ALA A 8 -6.50 43.14 11.02
C ALA A 8 -5.78 42.18 11.98
N ARG A 9 -5.48 40.97 11.52
CA ARG A 9 -4.47 40.10 12.13
C ARG A 9 -3.70 39.38 11.03
N ALA A 10 -2.37 39.47 11.13
CA ALA A 10 -1.35 38.72 10.38
C ALA A 10 -0.94 39.22 8.98
N LYS A 11 -0.50 40.48 8.87
CA LYS A 11 0.55 40.86 7.92
C LYS A 11 1.91 40.42 8.47
N LEU A 12 2.27 39.15 8.29
CA LEU A 12 3.63 38.57 8.31
C LEU A 12 3.54 37.04 8.49
N ARG A 13 3.02 36.37 7.46
CA ARG A 13 3.53 35.06 7.07
C ARG A 13 3.68 35.14 5.55
N HIS A 14 4.91 35.25 5.07
CA HIS A 14 5.19 34.89 3.69
C HIS A 14 4.84 33.41 3.60
N HIS A 15 3.62 33.10 3.17
CA HIS A 15 3.24 31.74 2.86
C HIS A 15 4.16 31.32 1.70
N PHE A 16 4.79 30.15 1.80
CA PHE A 16 5.69 29.61 0.77
C PHE A 16 4.92 29.23 -0.50
N CYS A 17 4.17 30.15 -1.10
CA CYS A 17 3.38 29.93 -2.31
C CYS A 17 4.22 30.29 -3.54
N PRO A 18 4.31 29.41 -4.56
CA PRO A 18 4.93 29.79 -5.83
C PRO A 18 4.18 30.98 -6.44
N THR A 19 4.94 31.98 -6.91
CA THR A 19 4.39 33.16 -7.60
C THR A 19 4.06 32.86 -9.06
N HIS A 20 4.73 31.85 -9.64
CA HIS A 20 4.50 31.33 -10.98
C HIS A 20 4.81 29.83 -10.97
N LEU A 21 3.87 28.99 -11.45
CA LEU A 21 4.14 27.57 -11.63
C LEU A 21 4.91 27.39 -12.94
N ARG A 22 6.02 26.64 -12.91
CA ARG A 22 6.82 26.41 -14.11
C ARG A 22 5.99 25.55 -15.07
N ASP A 23 5.75 26.04 -16.28
CA ASP A 23 5.26 25.22 -17.39
C ASP A 23 6.43 24.36 -17.87
N LEU A 24 6.62 23.24 -17.19
CA LEU A 24 7.52 22.22 -17.70
C LEU A 24 6.83 21.59 -18.91
N PRO A 25 7.49 21.55 -20.09
CA PRO A 25 6.95 20.75 -21.18
C PRO A 25 6.76 19.32 -20.68
N PRO A 26 5.73 18.59 -21.15
CA PRO A 26 5.62 17.17 -20.88
C PRO A 26 6.97 16.57 -21.24
N ARG A 27 7.61 15.92 -20.28
CA ARG A 27 8.99 15.42 -20.42
C ARG A 27 8.97 14.23 -21.38
N ALA A 28 8.63 14.46 -22.64
CA ALA A 28 9.07 13.66 -23.76
C ALA A 28 10.59 13.68 -23.64
N ARG A 29 11.17 12.55 -23.25
CA ARG A 29 12.62 12.38 -23.24
C ARG A 29 13.10 12.83 -24.61
N ALA A 30 13.87 13.91 -24.67
CA ALA A 30 14.57 14.30 -25.87
C ALA A 30 15.63 13.23 -26.13
N ASN A 31 15.22 12.13 -26.76
CA ASN A 31 16.11 11.05 -27.23
C ASN A 31 16.93 11.50 -28.46
N THR A 32 16.83 12.76 -28.85
CA THR A 32 17.44 13.34 -30.06
C THR A 32 18.25 14.61 -29.79
N GLU A 33 18.78 14.78 -28.57
CA GLU A 33 19.79 15.80 -28.33
C GLU A 33 21.19 15.19 -28.59
N PRO A 34 21.94 15.63 -29.63
CA PRO A 34 23.23 15.06 -29.95
C PRO A 34 24.17 15.21 -28.74
N HIS A 35 24.83 14.11 -28.38
CA HIS A 35 25.80 14.09 -27.29
C HIS A 35 26.81 15.22 -27.48
N ALA A 36 26.95 16.08 -26.48
CA ALA A 36 28.03 17.03 -26.42
C ALA A 36 29.34 16.26 -26.21
N PHE A 37 29.89 15.72 -27.30
CA PHE A 37 31.31 15.43 -27.36
C PHE A 37 32.04 16.72 -26.95
N LEU A 38 33.10 16.58 -26.15
CA LEU A 38 33.99 17.66 -25.76
C LEU A 38 34.52 18.39 -27.01
N ARG A 39 33.79 19.40 -27.49
CA ARG A 39 34.35 20.42 -28.39
C ARG A 39 35.10 21.39 -27.49
N VAL A 40 36.41 21.16 -27.41
CA VAL A 40 37.34 22.19 -26.95
C VAL A 40 37.27 23.32 -27.97
N ASP A 41 36.76 24.48 -27.54
CA ASP A 41 36.85 25.69 -28.36
C ASP A 41 38.34 26.10 -28.46
N ALA A 42 38.73 26.74 -29.56
CA ALA A 42 40.12 27.11 -29.86
C ALA A 42 40.75 28.06 -28.81
N LEU A 43 39.93 28.59 -27.90
CA LEU A 43 40.31 29.42 -26.76
C LEU A 43 40.44 28.65 -25.42
N GLY A 44 40.37 27.32 -25.44
CA GLY A 44 40.61 26.45 -24.28
C GLY A 44 39.52 26.46 -23.20
N ARG A 45 38.31 26.99 -23.48
CA ARG A 45 37.21 26.99 -22.52
C ARG A 45 36.40 25.70 -22.62
N LEU A 46 36.29 25.00 -21.49
CA LEU A 46 35.55 23.75 -21.34
C LEU A 46 34.16 24.04 -20.73
N PRO A 47 33.04 23.79 -21.44
CA PRO A 47 31.73 23.77 -20.81
C PRO A 47 31.60 22.49 -19.98
N PHE A 48 31.66 22.61 -18.65
CA PHE A 48 31.41 21.48 -17.75
C PHE A 48 29.90 21.23 -17.65
N SER A 49 29.41 20.15 -18.26
CA SER A 49 28.11 19.58 -17.90
C SER A 49 28.27 18.87 -16.55
N SER A 50 27.88 19.55 -15.46
CA SER A 50 28.05 19.07 -14.09
C SER A 50 27.03 17.99 -13.67
N VAL A 51 26.89 16.92 -14.46
CA VAL A 51 26.16 15.73 -14.04
C VAL A 51 26.94 14.51 -14.51
N ARG A 52 27.45 13.72 -13.55
CA ARG A 52 27.98 12.37 -13.80
C ARG A 52 26.83 11.50 -14.29
N ARG A 53 26.51 11.56 -15.58
CA ARG A 53 25.68 10.55 -16.22
C ARG A 53 26.52 9.27 -16.31
N PRO A 54 25.98 8.11 -15.93
CA PRO A 54 26.68 6.84 -16.18
C PRO A 54 27.01 6.75 -17.67
N ARG A 55 28.24 6.35 -18.01
CA ARG A 55 28.65 6.14 -19.40
C ARG A 55 27.77 5.03 -20.00
N PRO A 56 27.31 5.15 -21.26
CA PRO A 56 26.67 4.03 -21.95
C PRO A 56 27.59 2.81 -21.87
N LEU A 57 27.03 1.67 -21.48
CA LEU A 57 27.75 0.40 -21.57
C LEU A 57 28.07 0.17 -23.03
N LEU A 58 29.32 -0.21 -23.32
CA LEU A 58 29.75 -0.58 -24.66
C LEU A 58 28.79 -1.68 -25.16
N GLU A 59 28.05 -1.42 -26.24
CA GLU A 59 27.30 -2.46 -26.93
C GLU A 59 28.33 -3.47 -27.44
N VAL A 60 28.46 -4.58 -26.73
CA VAL A 60 29.25 -5.71 -27.17
C VAL A 60 28.33 -6.49 -28.10
N ASP A 61 28.59 -6.40 -29.40
CA ASP A 61 27.95 -7.28 -30.38
C ASP A 61 28.12 -8.73 -29.91
N PRO A 62 27.04 -9.53 -29.81
CA PRO A 62 27.16 -10.92 -29.40
C PRO A 62 28.00 -11.68 -30.44
N PRO A 63 28.99 -12.49 -30.03
CA PRO A 63 29.75 -13.27 -30.98
C PRO A 63 28.82 -14.28 -31.65
N ASN A 64 28.75 -14.22 -32.98
CA ASN A 64 28.14 -15.25 -33.80
C ASN A 64 28.80 -16.61 -33.46
N SER A 65 28.08 -17.47 -32.76
CA SER A 65 28.52 -18.81 -32.41
C SER A 65 27.47 -19.83 -32.82
N SER A 66 27.81 -20.56 -33.87
CA SER A 66 27.19 -21.78 -34.36
C SER A 66 26.88 -22.80 -33.26
N ALA A 67 25.82 -23.58 -33.50
CA ALA A 67 25.32 -24.69 -32.71
C ALA A 67 26.38 -25.58 -32.04
N VAL A 68 26.10 -26.01 -30.80
CA VAL A 68 26.13 -27.40 -30.32
C VAL A 68 25.58 -27.46 -28.88
N THR A 69 24.81 -28.52 -28.64
CA THR A 69 24.07 -28.96 -27.45
C THR A 69 24.84 -28.94 -26.11
N ASN A 70 24.21 -28.44 -25.03
CA ASN A 70 23.76 -29.22 -23.85
C ASN A 70 23.38 -28.31 -22.67
N ASN A 71 22.45 -28.82 -21.86
CA ASN A 71 21.80 -28.20 -20.70
C ASN A 71 22.81 -27.62 -19.68
N ASP A 72 22.70 -26.32 -19.40
CA ASP A 72 22.57 -25.74 -18.05
C ASP A 72 22.53 -24.20 -18.14
N GLN A 73 21.64 -23.59 -17.36
CA GLN A 73 21.53 -22.14 -17.09
C GLN A 73 21.27 -21.24 -18.30
N LYS A 74 20.00 -21.21 -18.73
CA LYS A 74 19.43 -20.09 -19.49
C LYS A 74 19.26 -18.89 -18.55
N ALA A 75 20.36 -18.20 -18.24
CA ALA A 75 20.30 -16.83 -17.76
C ALA A 75 19.60 -16.04 -18.87
N SER A 76 18.34 -15.68 -18.63
CA SER A 76 17.52 -14.99 -19.62
C SER A 76 18.12 -13.61 -19.89
N ASP A 77 18.50 -13.37 -21.16
CA ASP A 77 18.75 -12.06 -21.77
C ASP A 77 17.48 -11.20 -21.71
N ILE A 78 17.08 -10.75 -20.52
CA ILE A 78 16.05 -9.72 -20.36
C ILE A 78 16.78 -8.38 -20.57
N PRO A 79 16.39 -7.56 -21.55
CA PRO A 79 16.94 -6.22 -21.70
C PRO A 79 16.85 -5.46 -20.37
N LEU A 80 17.91 -4.75 -19.98
CA LEU A 80 17.96 -4.03 -18.70
C LEU A 80 16.75 -3.08 -18.49
N GLU A 81 16.19 -2.59 -19.59
CA GLU A 81 15.01 -1.71 -19.64
C GLU A 81 13.71 -2.40 -19.19
N GLU A 82 13.63 -3.72 -19.30
CA GLU A 82 12.51 -4.55 -18.85
C GLU A 82 12.70 -5.03 -17.39
N GLU A 83 13.79 -4.64 -16.72
CA GLU A 83 14.02 -5.03 -15.33
C GLU A 83 13.04 -4.31 -14.38
N PRO A 84 12.22 -5.04 -13.59
CA PRO A 84 11.20 -4.43 -12.74
C PRO A 84 11.80 -3.57 -11.62
N MET A 85 13.05 -3.83 -11.21
CA MET A 85 13.76 -3.00 -10.24
C MET A 85 14.19 -1.65 -10.84
N LEU A 86 14.63 -1.64 -12.09
CA LEU A 86 14.95 -0.39 -12.79
C LEU A 86 13.67 0.43 -12.98
N ALA A 87 12.59 -0.20 -13.46
CA ALA A 87 11.29 0.45 -13.60
C ALA A 87 10.82 1.05 -12.27
N ALA A 88 10.93 0.31 -11.17
CA ALA A 88 10.57 0.82 -9.85
C ALA A 88 11.40 2.04 -9.42
N ARG A 89 12.71 2.04 -9.67
CA ARG A 89 13.59 3.18 -9.35
C ARG A 89 13.25 4.40 -10.21
N VAL A 90 12.97 4.20 -11.49
CA VAL A 90 12.52 5.26 -12.41
C VAL A 90 11.19 5.84 -11.92
N THR A 91 10.20 4.99 -11.63
CA THR A 91 8.91 5.44 -11.08
C THR A 91 9.07 6.21 -9.77
N ILE A 92 9.99 5.81 -8.89
CA ILE A 92 10.25 6.52 -7.64
C ILE A 92 10.79 7.93 -7.89
N GLU A 93 11.71 8.09 -8.83
CA GLU A 93 12.27 9.40 -9.19
C GLU A 93 11.26 10.25 -9.98
N ASP A 94 10.45 9.65 -10.84
CA ASP A 94 9.35 10.34 -11.54
C ASP A 94 8.24 10.77 -10.56
N GLY A 95 8.11 10.09 -9.42
CA GLY A 95 7.24 10.47 -8.30
C GLY A 95 7.60 11.81 -7.63
N LEU A 96 8.71 12.45 -8.00
CA LEU A 96 8.99 13.84 -7.61
C LEU A 96 7.92 14.82 -8.13
N CYS A 97 7.12 14.43 -9.12
CA CYS A 97 5.95 15.20 -9.59
C CYS A 97 4.92 15.48 -8.48
N LEU A 98 4.94 14.75 -7.35
CA LEU A 98 4.08 15.06 -6.20
C LEU A 98 4.39 16.43 -5.59
N LEU A 99 5.60 16.96 -5.76
CA LEU A 99 5.94 18.33 -5.37
C LEU A 99 5.20 19.36 -6.23
N ASP A 100 5.03 19.07 -7.53
CA ASP A 100 4.23 19.93 -8.40
C ASP A 100 2.76 19.90 -7.99
N VAL A 101 2.24 18.76 -7.53
CA VAL A 101 0.88 18.65 -6.97
C VAL A 101 0.74 19.51 -5.71
N ASP A 102 1.71 19.47 -4.79
CA ASP A 102 1.73 20.31 -3.59
C ASP A 102 1.77 21.80 -3.93
N ASP A 103 2.57 22.17 -4.92
CA ASP A 103 2.67 23.55 -5.40
C ASP A 103 1.38 24.01 -6.08
N ILE A 104 0.69 23.14 -6.84
CA ILE A 104 -0.64 23.42 -7.39
C ILE A 104 -1.66 23.61 -6.27
N ASP A 105 -1.70 22.72 -5.27
CA ASP A 105 -2.65 22.81 -4.15
C ASP A 105 -2.45 24.10 -3.36
N ARG A 106 -1.19 24.48 -3.12
CA ARG A 106 -0.86 25.76 -2.48
C ARG A 106 -1.22 26.94 -3.37
N PHE A 107 -0.95 26.87 -4.68
CA PHE A 107 -1.27 27.93 -5.62
C PHE A 107 -2.78 28.20 -5.70
N LEU A 108 -3.60 27.14 -5.75
CA LEU A 108 -5.06 27.19 -5.73
C LEU A 108 -5.61 27.78 -4.42
N GLN A 109 -4.93 27.57 -3.30
CA GLN A 109 -5.35 28.09 -1.99
C GLN A 109 -5.17 29.60 -1.86
N PHE A 110 -4.07 30.15 -2.40
CA PHE A 110 -3.68 31.55 -2.14
C PHE A 110 -3.96 32.51 -3.30
N ASN A 111 -4.17 32.02 -4.52
CA ASN A 111 -4.37 32.87 -5.69
C ASN A 111 -5.81 32.81 -6.21
N GLN A 112 -6.35 33.96 -6.61
CA GLN A 112 -7.60 34.03 -7.36
C GLN A 112 -7.29 33.92 -8.85
N LEU A 113 -7.83 32.89 -9.51
CA LEU A 113 -7.57 32.60 -10.91
C LEU A 113 -8.79 32.97 -11.76
N GLN A 114 -8.56 33.49 -12.96
CA GLN A 114 -9.61 33.94 -13.88
C GLN A 114 -10.56 32.79 -14.27
N ASP A 115 -10.01 31.57 -14.42
CA ASP A 115 -10.75 30.33 -14.72
C ASP A 115 -11.22 29.58 -13.46
N GLY A 116 -11.25 30.25 -12.29
CA GLY A 116 -11.61 29.60 -11.02
C GLY A 116 -10.70 28.43 -10.62
N GLY A 117 -9.55 28.28 -11.29
CA GLY A 117 -8.57 27.22 -11.11
C GLY A 117 -8.88 25.90 -11.82
N ALA A 118 -9.81 25.86 -12.78
CA ALA A 118 -10.17 24.60 -13.46
C ALA A 118 -8.98 23.97 -14.19
N GLN A 119 -8.23 24.75 -14.97
CA GLN A 119 -6.99 24.28 -15.62
C GLN A 119 -5.98 23.67 -14.62
N MET A 120 -5.81 24.29 -13.45
CA MET A 120 -4.85 23.82 -12.44
C MET A 120 -5.32 22.53 -11.77
N ARG A 121 -6.62 22.39 -11.50
CA ARG A 121 -7.20 21.14 -10.99
C ARG A 121 -7.10 20.01 -12.03
N GLN A 122 -7.26 20.32 -13.32
CA GLN A 122 -7.04 19.34 -14.39
C GLN A 122 -5.57 18.90 -14.45
N ARG A 123 -4.62 19.83 -14.41
CA ARG A 123 -3.18 19.51 -14.36
C ARG A 123 -2.84 18.64 -13.15
N ARG A 124 -3.37 18.97 -11.98
CA ARG A 124 -3.24 18.17 -10.74
C ARG A 124 -3.71 16.73 -10.96
N GLN A 125 -4.87 16.55 -11.58
CA GLN A 125 -5.45 15.24 -11.84
C GLN A 125 -4.57 14.43 -12.80
N VAL A 126 -4.11 15.03 -13.90
CA VAL A 126 -3.24 14.38 -14.90
C VAL A 126 -1.93 13.90 -14.26
N LEU A 127 -1.33 14.68 -13.35
CA LEU A 127 -0.12 14.26 -12.64
C LEU A 127 -0.36 13.03 -11.75
N LEU A 128 -1.48 13.01 -11.01
CA LEU A 128 -1.82 11.90 -10.12
C LEU A 128 -2.17 10.63 -10.91
N GLU A 129 -2.91 10.76 -12.01
CA GLU A 129 -3.23 9.64 -12.91
C GLU A 129 -1.99 9.11 -13.61
N GLY A 130 -1.09 10.00 -14.06
CA GLY A 130 0.18 9.64 -14.66
C GLY A 130 1.06 8.82 -13.70
N LEU A 131 1.17 9.26 -12.43
CA LEU A 131 1.88 8.48 -11.42
C LEU A 131 1.18 7.15 -11.12
N GLY A 132 -0.16 7.14 -11.07
CA GLY A 132 -0.95 5.92 -10.93
C GLY A 132 -0.67 4.88 -12.01
N ALA A 133 -0.55 5.32 -13.27
CA ALA A 133 -0.20 4.44 -14.38
C ALA A 133 1.23 3.86 -14.25
N LEU A 134 2.18 4.63 -13.73
CA LEU A 134 3.55 4.16 -13.49
C LEU A 134 3.67 3.11 -12.37
N LEU A 135 2.66 3.01 -11.49
CA LEU A 135 2.61 1.95 -10.48
C LEU A 135 2.22 0.58 -11.08
N GLN A 136 1.72 0.55 -12.33
CA GLN A 136 1.33 -0.66 -13.05
C GLN A 136 0.36 -1.56 -12.27
N LEU A 137 -0.62 -0.94 -11.60
CA LEU A 137 -1.56 -1.67 -10.75
C LEU A 137 -2.69 -2.28 -11.56
N VAL A 138 -3.02 -3.53 -11.27
CA VAL A 138 -4.22 -4.18 -11.81
C VAL A 138 -5.48 -3.65 -11.11
N ASP A 139 -6.47 -3.15 -11.86
CA ASP A 139 -7.82 -2.89 -11.35
C ASP A 139 -8.75 -4.10 -11.57
N PRO A 140 -8.97 -4.94 -10.55
CA PRO A 140 -9.86 -6.09 -10.66
C PRO A 140 -11.34 -5.71 -10.73
N LEU A 141 -11.72 -4.43 -10.57
CA LEU A 141 -13.07 -3.94 -10.85
C LEU A 141 -13.20 -3.32 -12.24
N GLY A 142 -12.10 -3.25 -13.00
CA GLY A 142 -12.08 -2.77 -14.38
C GLY A 142 -12.78 -3.75 -15.32
N LYS A 143 -13.35 -3.23 -16.41
CA LYS A 143 -14.10 -4.02 -17.42
C LYS A 143 -13.21 -4.87 -18.34
N SER A 144 -11.98 -5.23 -17.97
CA SER A 144 -11.08 -6.02 -18.83
C SER A 144 -11.27 -7.52 -18.60
N GLY A 145 -11.87 -8.19 -19.59
CA GLY A 145 -12.36 -9.57 -19.51
C GLY A 145 -11.33 -10.70 -19.72
N ASN A 146 -10.09 -10.60 -19.23
CA ASN A 146 -9.15 -11.73 -19.26
C ASN A 146 -8.68 -12.09 -17.84
N THR A 147 -9.26 -13.16 -17.33
CA THR A 147 -9.21 -13.62 -15.94
C THR A 147 -8.03 -14.58 -15.66
N ASP A 148 -7.47 -14.39 -14.47
CA ASP A 148 -6.92 -15.40 -13.55
C ASP A 148 -5.44 -15.85 -13.56
N GLU A 149 -4.65 -15.76 -14.64
CA GLU A 149 -3.21 -16.15 -14.58
C GLU A 149 -2.19 -15.04 -14.86
N LEU A 150 -2.60 -13.90 -15.43
CA LEU A 150 -1.68 -12.77 -15.72
C LEU A 150 -1.55 -11.77 -14.55
N ALA A 151 -2.55 -11.66 -13.68
CA ALA A 151 -2.64 -10.58 -12.70
C ALA A 151 -1.52 -10.54 -11.65
N GLN A 152 -0.87 -11.68 -11.34
CA GLN A 152 0.26 -11.71 -10.39
C GLN A 152 1.58 -11.28 -11.02
N LYS A 153 1.73 -11.37 -12.34
CA LYS A 153 2.93 -10.95 -13.06
C LYS A 153 2.96 -9.45 -13.29
N ASP A 154 1.80 -8.80 -13.27
CA ASP A 154 1.63 -7.38 -13.59
C ASP A 154 2.00 -6.44 -12.42
N ASP A 155 1.85 -6.88 -11.17
CA ASP A 155 2.18 -6.05 -9.98
C ASP A 155 3.67 -6.12 -9.58
N LEU A 156 4.55 -6.72 -10.40
CA LEU A 156 5.98 -6.87 -10.08
C LEU A 156 6.66 -5.52 -9.84
N VAL A 157 6.35 -4.51 -10.66
CA VAL A 157 6.89 -3.16 -10.49
C VAL A 157 6.43 -2.56 -9.17
N PHE A 158 5.15 -2.69 -8.82
CA PHE A 158 4.62 -2.24 -7.53
C PHE A 158 5.35 -2.91 -6.35
N LEU A 159 5.53 -4.23 -6.40
CA LEU A 159 6.27 -4.98 -5.38
C LEU A 159 7.72 -4.49 -5.23
N ARG A 160 8.40 -4.19 -6.35
CA ARG A 160 9.74 -3.58 -6.31
C ARG A 160 9.73 -2.17 -5.74
N ILE A 161 8.74 -1.34 -6.07
CA ILE A 161 8.59 0.00 -5.49
C ILE A 161 8.45 -0.09 -3.96
N VAL A 162 7.52 -0.90 -3.46
CA VAL A 162 7.23 -0.96 -2.02
C VAL A 162 8.29 -1.73 -1.21
N SER A 163 9.15 -2.48 -1.88
CA SER A 163 10.36 -3.05 -1.27
C SER A 163 11.36 -1.98 -0.81
N LEU A 164 11.34 -0.80 -1.45
CA LEU A 164 12.27 0.28 -1.17
C LEU A 164 11.67 1.27 -0.16
N PRO A 165 12.42 1.73 0.86
CA PRO A 165 11.91 2.71 1.83
C PRO A 165 11.42 4.03 1.19
N LYS A 166 12.12 4.50 0.14
CA LYS A 166 11.67 5.66 -0.65
C LYS A 166 10.35 5.41 -1.37
N GLY A 167 10.14 4.21 -1.90
CA GLY A 167 8.88 3.85 -2.54
C GLY A 167 7.72 3.79 -1.55
N ARG A 168 7.93 3.28 -0.32
CA ARG A 168 6.92 3.34 0.75
C ARG A 168 6.57 4.78 1.15
N LYS A 169 7.58 5.68 1.24
CA LYS A 169 7.34 7.12 1.49
C LYS A 169 6.57 7.78 0.34
N LEU A 170 6.94 7.48 -0.91
CA LEU A 170 6.26 7.97 -2.09
C LEU A 170 4.79 7.53 -2.09
N LEU A 171 4.53 6.24 -1.84
CA LEU A 171 3.19 5.67 -1.80
C LEU A 171 2.32 6.32 -0.70
N ALA A 172 2.89 6.51 0.50
CA ALA A 172 2.20 7.21 1.58
C ALA A 172 1.87 8.66 1.18
N ARG A 173 2.80 9.38 0.53
CA ARG A 173 2.54 10.75 0.07
C ARG A 173 1.50 10.79 -1.04
N PHE A 174 1.57 9.86 -1.99
CA PHE A 174 0.63 9.76 -3.08
C PHE A 174 -0.80 9.54 -2.58
N LEU A 175 -1.01 8.59 -1.67
CA LEU A 175 -2.30 8.32 -1.05
C LEU A 175 -2.89 9.53 -0.32
N GLN A 176 -2.06 10.36 0.34
CA GLN A 176 -2.51 11.58 1.00
C GLN A 176 -2.99 12.66 0.03
N LEU A 177 -2.49 12.67 -1.21
CA LEU A 177 -2.82 13.66 -2.24
C LEU A 177 -4.00 13.24 -3.13
N LEU A 178 -4.35 11.94 -3.12
CA LEU A 178 -5.49 11.45 -3.87
C LEU A 178 -6.82 11.97 -3.31
N PRO A 179 -7.83 12.21 -4.17
CA PRO A 179 -9.16 12.57 -3.72
C PRO A 179 -9.75 11.46 -2.81
N PRO A 180 -10.33 11.83 -1.65
CA PRO A 180 -10.93 10.86 -0.74
C PRO A 180 -12.07 10.11 -1.41
N GLY A 181 -12.10 8.79 -1.26
CA GLY A 181 -13.08 7.91 -1.93
C GLY A 181 -12.91 7.79 -3.45
N GLY A 182 -11.86 8.35 -4.06
CA GLY A 182 -11.61 8.27 -5.49
C GLY A 182 -11.24 6.86 -5.97
N GLU A 183 -11.48 6.59 -7.26
CA GLU A 183 -11.21 5.29 -7.89
C GLU A 183 -9.73 4.91 -7.82
N LEU A 184 -8.82 5.84 -8.13
CA LEU A 184 -7.38 5.58 -8.06
C LEU A 184 -6.92 5.23 -6.64
N MET A 185 -7.47 5.89 -5.62
CA MET A 185 -7.18 5.57 -4.21
C MET A 185 -7.67 4.16 -3.87
N ARG A 186 -8.86 3.78 -4.34
CA ARG A 186 -9.41 2.42 -4.18
C ARG A 186 -8.48 1.39 -4.81
N ILE A 187 -8.04 1.58 -6.05
CA ILE A 187 -7.13 0.65 -6.75
C ILE A 187 -5.81 0.48 -5.99
N VAL A 188 -5.18 1.59 -5.60
CA VAL A 188 -3.93 1.57 -4.84
C VAL A 188 -4.10 0.85 -3.51
N CYS A 189 -5.17 1.14 -2.77
CA CYS A 189 -5.45 0.43 -1.54
C CYS A 189 -5.66 -1.06 -1.79
N MET A 190 -6.45 -1.47 -2.78
CA MET A 190 -6.66 -2.89 -3.09
C MET A 190 -5.36 -3.64 -3.35
N SER A 191 -4.40 -3.05 -4.08
CA SER A 191 -3.07 -3.64 -4.25
C SER A 191 -2.30 -3.73 -2.92
N ILE A 192 -2.39 -2.73 -2.04
CA ILE A 192 -1.82 -2.81 -0.69
C ILE A 192 -2.44 -3.97 0.12
N PHE A 193 -3.76 -4.13 0.06
CA PHE A 193 -4.48 -5.22 0.73
C PHE A 193 -4.07 -6.61 0.20
N ARG A 194 -3.83 -6.72 -1.11
CA ARG A 194 -3.30 -7.93 -1.75
C ARG A 194 -1.91 -8.29 -1.25
N TYR A 195 -1.07 -7.30 -0.93
CA TYR A 195 0.34 -7.50 -0.57
C TYR A 195 0.67 -7.15 0.89
N LEU A 196 -0.29 -7.29 1.81
CA LEU A 196 -0.06 -7.04 3.24
C LEU A 196 1.07 -7.89 3.83
N ARG A 197 1.24 -9.14 3.38
CA ARG A 197 2.33 -10.00 3.84
C ARG A 197 3.70 -9.51 3.43
N PHE A 198 3.80 -8.98 2.22
CA PHE A 198 5.04 -8.40 1.70
C PHE A 198 5.38 -7.08 2.41
N LEU A 199 4.38 -6.22 2.61
CA LEU A 199 4.55 -4.89 3.20
C LEU A 199 4.81 -4.91 4.72
N PHE A 200 4.10 -5.78 5.46
CA PHE A 200 4.06 -5.74 6.92
C PHE A 200 4.55 -7.03 7.58
N GLY A 201 4.99 -8.02 6.79
CA GLY A 201 5.43 -9.32 7.30
C GLY A 201 6.90 -9.37 7.70
N GLY A 202 7.71 -8.41 7.26
CA GLY A 202 9.11 -8.28 7.68
C GLY A 202 9.22 -7.94 9.17
N LEU A 203 10.37 -8.28 9.76
CA LEU A 203 10.77 -7.75 11.07
C LEU A 203 11.47 -6.41 10.86
N PRO A 204 11.27 -5.42 11.74
CA PRO A 204 11.96 -4.14 11.63
C PRO A 204 13.46 -4.35 11.86
N SER A 205 14.26 -4.18 10.82
CA SER A 205 15.73 -4.28 10.88
C SER A 205 16.38 -2.95 11.28
N ASP A 206 15.73 -1.83 10.95
CA ASP A 206 16.18 -0.46 11.22
C ASP A 206 15.00 0.37 11.75
N PRO A 207 15.16 1.17 12.82
CA PRO A 207 14.10 2.03 13.35
C PRO A 207 13.51 3.00 12.31
N GLY A 208 14.32 3.48 11.36
CA GLY A 208 13.86 4.37 10.30
C GLY A 208 12.93 3.68 9.31
N GLU A 209 13.20 2.43 8.96
CA GLU A 209 12.33 1.63 8.09
C GLU A 209 11.00 1.25 8.77
N ASP A 210 11.03 1.02 10.07
CA ASP A 210 9.84 0.75 10.87
C ASP A 210 8.90 1.96 10.89
N GLU A 211 9.43 3.17 11.17
CA GLU A 211 8.63 4.40 11.19
C GLU A 211 7.94 4.66 9.83
N ILE A 212 8.63 4.40 8.71
CA ILE A 212 8.07 4.52 7.36
C ILE A 212 6.90 3.56 7.17
N THR A 213 7.05 2.32 7.64
CA THR A 213 6.04 1.27 7.49
C THR A 213 4.82 1.56 8.35
N ILE A 214 5.02 2.01 9.59
CA ILE A 214 3.96 2.46 10.49
C ILE A 214 3.23 3.68 9.89
N ASN A 215 3.95 4.65 9.33
CA ASN A 215 3.34 5.81 8.68
C ASN A 215 2.49 5.39 7.47
N LEU A 216 2.97 4.46 6.64
CA LEU A 216 2.19 3.91 5.54
C LEU A 216 0.89 3.26 6.05
N ALA A 217 0.95 2.46 7.12
CA ALA A 217 -0.24 1.85 7.70
C ALA A 217 -1.26 2.90 8.20
N ARG A 218 -0.79 3.99 8.83
CA ARG A 218 -1.65 5.10 9.26
C ARG A 218 -2.32 5.80 8.08
N VAL A 219 -1.56 6.07 7.02
CA VAL A 219 -2.12 6.70 5.81
C VAL A 219 -3.18 5.81 5.16
N VAL A 220 -2.89 4.52 4.99
CA VAL A 220 -3.85 3.56 4.41
C VAL A 220 -5.11 3.47 5.27
N SER A 221 -4.98 3.42 6.60
CA SER A 221 -6.12 3.49 7.51
C SER A 221 -6.93 4.78 7.32
N SER A 222 -6.29 5.94 7.16
CA SER A 222 -6.98 7.20 6.85
C SER A 222 -7.75 7.12 5.52
N CYS A 223 -7.17 6.52 4.49
CA CYS A 223 -7.86 6.31 3.20
C CYS A 223 -9.09 5.42 3.37
N VAL A 224 -8.97 4.31 4.12
CA VAL A 224 -10.08 3.39 4.45
C VAL A 224 -11.26 4.12 5.09
N HIS A 225 -11.02 5.12 5.95
CA HIS A 225 -12.08 5.92 6.56
C HIS A 225 -12.89 6.76 5.56
N SER A 226 -12.38 6.98 4.34
CA SER A 226 -13.10 7.70 3.28
C SER A 226 -13.80 6.78 2.27
N MET A 227 -13.61 5.46 2.37
CA MET A 227 -14.19 4.49 1.45
C MET A 227 -15.67 4.19 1.75
N ASP A 228 -16.37 3.75 0.71
CA ASP A 228 -17.72 3.21 0.77
C ASP A 228 -17.70 1.69 1.03
N LEU A 229 -18.87 1.11 1.32
CA LEU A 229 -18.96 -0.31 1.68
C LEU A 229 -18.44 -1.23 0.56
N ARG A 230 -18.69 -0.87 -0.71
CA ARG A 230 -18.22 -1.64 -1.86
C ARG A 230 -16.70 -1.71 -1.92
N ALA A 231 -16.01 -0.57 -1.80
CA ALA A 231 -14.55 -0.53 -1.82
C ALA A 231 -13.94 -1.31 -0.64
N LEU A 232 -14.57 -1.24 0.54
CA LEU A 232 -14.13 -2.03 1.71
C LEU A 232 -14.26 -3.54 1.47
N SER A 233 -15.38 -3.99 0.89
CA SER A 233 -15.57 -5.41 0.56
C SER A 233 -14.50 -5.91 -0.39
N VAL A 234 -14.18 -5.14 -1.43
CA VAL A 234 -13.17 -5.52 -2.43
C VAL A 234 -11.75 -5.48 -1.86
N CYS A 235 -11.44 -4.51 -0.99
CA CYS A 235 -10.18 -4.52 -0.24
C CYS A 235 -10.06 -5.79 0.61
N LEU A 236 -11.13 -6.19 1.30
CA LEU A 236 -11.13 -7.40 2.14
C LEU A 236 -11.01 -8.68 1.29
N ALA A 237 -11.73 -8.75 0.17
CA ALA A 237 -11.59 -9.86 -0.78
C ALA A 237 -10.16 -9.97 -1.33
N SER A 238 -9.50 -8.84 -1.61
CA SER A 238 -8.11 -8.81 -2.10
C SER A 238 -7.12 -9.45 -1.11
N VAL A 239 -7.40 -9.39 0.19
CA VAL A 239 -6.60 -10.06 1.22
C VAL A 239 -6.75 -11.57 1.12
N VAL A 240 -7.99 -12.05 0.94
CA VAL A 240 -8.27 -13.49 0.86
C VAL A 240 -7.71 -14.09 -0.42
N CYS A 241 -7.81 -13.38 -1.53
CA CYS A 241 -7.29 -13.80 -2.83
C CYS A 241 -5.76 -13.67 -2.94
N SER A 242 -5.07 -13.20 -1.90
CA SER A 242 -3.61 -13.13 -1.90
C SER A 242 -2.98 -14.52 -1.86
N SER A 243 -1.86 -14.70 -2.56
CA SER A 243 -1.06 -15.92 -2.49
C SER A 243 -0.41 -16.14 -1.12
N GLU A 244 -0.19 -15.06 -0.36
CA GLU A 244 0.44 -15.11 0.95
C GLU A 244 -0.47 -14.54 2.05
N GLN A 245 -0.60 -15.26 3.15
CA GLN A 245 -1.44 -14.81 4.27
C GLN A 245 -0.83 -13.61 4.99
N PRO A 246 -1.61 -12.57 5.30
CA PRO A 246 -1.13 -11.40 6.03
C PRO A 246 -0.67 -11.75 7.46
N PRO A 247 0.27 -11.00 8.04
CA PRO A 247 0.65 -11.13 9.43
C PRO A 247 -0.45 -10.56 10.34
N LEU A 248 -1.34 -11.44 10.83
CA LEU A 248 -2.44 -11.07 11.72
C LEU A 248 -1.97 -11.01 13.18
N ARG A 249 -0.95 -10.20 13.47
CA ARG A 249 -0.37 -10.04 14.82
C ARG A 249 -1.28 -9.16 15.70
N PRO A 250 -1.27 -9.29 17.03
CA PRO A 250 -2.01 -8.37 17.90
C PRO A 250 -1.50 -6.93 17.78
N LEU A 251 -2.35 -5.96 18.10
CA LEU A 251 -1.98 -4.55 18.07
C LEU A 251 -0.92 -4.24 19.14
N GLY A 252 0.06 -3.41 18.80
CA GLY A 252 1.23 -3.12 19.62
C GLY A 252 2.28 -4.23 19.64
N SER A 253 2.19 -5.23 18.75
CA SER A 253 3.22 -6.27 18.64
C SER A 253 4.58 -5.64 18.27
N PRO A 254 5.67 -6.00 18.97
CA PRO A 254 7.02 -5.46 18.67
C PRO A 254 7.55 -5.89 17.30
N ALA A 255 6.98 -6.94 16.70
CA ALA A 255 7.32 -7.34 15.34
C ALA A 255 6.67 -6.43 14.26
N GLY A 256 5.76 -5.53 14.67
CA GLY A 256 4.93 -4.70 13.81
C GLY A 256 3.50 -5.25 13.68
N ASP A 257 2.52 -4.36 13.64
CA ASP A 257 1.08 -4.67 13.64
C ASP A 257 0.30 -4.01 12.47
N GLY A 258 1.01 -3.44 11.50
CA GLY A 258 0.42 -2.63 10.43
C GLY A 258 -0.70 -3.32 9.64
N ALA A 259 -0.57 -4.61 9.32
CA ALA A 259 -1.62 -5.35 8.61
C ALA A 259 -2.90 -5.47 9.46
N SER A 260 -2.78 -5.90 10.71
CA SER A 260 -3.92 -6.00 11.65
C SER A 260 -4.55 -4.64 11.91
N PHE A 261 -3.75 -3.58 12.02
CA PHE A 261 -4.22 -2.21 12.21
C PHE A 261 -5.09 -1.73 11.03
N ILE A 262 -4.64 -1.98 9.80
CA ILE A 262 -5.40 -1.65 8.58
C ILE A 262 -6.70 -2.48 8.50
N LEU A 263 -6.61 -3.79 8.72
CA LEU A 263 -7.78 -4.69 8.66
C LEU A 263 -8.83 -4.32 9.72
N LYS A 264 -8.39 -4.00 10.94
CA LYS A 264 -9.29 -3.50 11.99
C LYS A 264 -9.97 -2.21 11.56
N SER A 265 -9.25 -1.29 10.92
CA SER A 265 -9.82 -0.03 10.41
C SER A 265 -10.93 -0.28 9.37
N VAL A 266 -10.78 -1.32 8.53
CA VAL A 266 -11.81 -1.73 7.56
C VAL A 266 -13.06 -2.23 8.27
N LEU A 267 -12.91 -3.11 9.26
CA LEU A 267 -14.03 -3.66 10.03
C LEU A 267 -14.76 -2.57 10.81
N ASP A 268 -14.02 -1.68 11.48
CA ASP A 268 -14.58 -0.56 12.24
C ASP A 268 -15.35 0.41 11.33
N ARG A 269 -14.80 0.71 10.15
CA ARG A 269 -15.47 1.57 9.15
C ARG A 269 -16.73 0.89 8.59
N ALA A 270 -16.67 -0.40 8.27
CA ALA A 270 -17.84 -1.13 7.79
C ALA A 270 -18.96 -1.17 8.84
N THR A 271 -18.62 -1.36 10.12
CA THR A 271 -19.60 -1.27 11.21
C THR A 271 -20.28 0.09 11.23
N LYS A 272 -19.54 1.19 11.12
CA LYS A 272 -20.11 2.55 11.05
C LYS A 272 -21.07 2.69 9.87
N LEU A 273 -20.64 2.31 8.66
CA LEU A 273 -21.47 2.41 7.45
C LEU A 273 -22.75 1.58 7.53
N MET A 274 -22.69 0.38 8.12
CA MET A 274 -23.86 -0.49 8.27
C MET A 274 -24.84 0.04 9.32
N THR A 275 -24.34 0.59 10.43
CA THR A 275 -25.18 1.24 11.44
C THR A 275 -25.86 2.49 10.87
N ASP A 276 -25.11 3.33 10.13
CA ASP A 276 -25.63 4.54 9.51
C ASP A 276 -26.66 4.23 8.41
N SER A 277 -26.39 3.22 7.57
CA SER A 277 -27.32 2.73 6.53
C SER A 277 -28.63 2.22 7.13
N ARG A 278 -28.56 1.49 8.25
CA ARG A 278 -29.75 1.02 9.00
C ARG A 278 -30.54 2.19 9.58
N ALA A 279 -29.87 3.20 10.14
CA ALA A 279 -30.52 4.39 10.69
C ALA A 279 -31.18 5.25 9.61
N ALA A 280 -30.56 5.34 8.42
CA ALA A 280 -31.05 6.14 7.30
C ALA A 280 -32.09 5.42 6.41
N GLY A 281 -32.36 4.13 6.63
CA GLY A 281 -33.27 3.33 5.79
C GLY A 281 -32.76 3.04 4.37
N ASN A 282 -31.50 3.37 4.06
CA ASN A 282 -30.91 3.23 2.73
C ASN A 282 -30.18 1.88 2.61
N TYR A 283 -30.91 0.83 2.21
CA TYR A 283 -30.36 -0.53 2.07
C TYR A 283 -29.86 -0.79 0.64
N ASN A 284 -28.55 -0.67 0.40
CA ASN A 284 -27.96 -1.21 -0.83
C ASN A 284 -27.67 -2.70 -0.63
N THR A 285 -28.64 -3.54 -0.99
CA THR A 285 -28.60 -5.00 -0.82
C THR A 285 -27.40 -5.64 -1.52
N THR A 286 -26.98 -5.14 -2.69
CA THR A 286 -25.83 -5.67 -3.43
C THR A 286 -24.50 -5.39 -2.74
N ASN A 287 -24.31 -4.20 -2.20
CA ASN A 287 -23.08 -3.88 -1.45
C ASN A 287 -23.03 -4.68 -0.14
N LEU A 288 -24.18 -4.90 0.50
CA LEU A 288 -24.28 -5.70 1.73
C LEU A 288 -23.97 -7.18 1.48
N SER A 289 -24.50 -7.76 0.39
CA SER A 289 -24.20 -9.16 0.04
C SER A 289 -22.73 -9.34 -0.32
N LEU A 290 -22.15 -8.40 -1.08
CA LEU A 290 -20.72 -8.40 -1.39
C LEU A 290 -19.88 -8.30 -0.11
N TRP A 291 -20.21 -7.37 0.79
CA TRP A 291 -19.55 -7.26 2.10
C TRP A 291 -19.62 -8.56 2.87
N LYS A 292 -20.81 -9.17 2.97
CA LYS A 292 -20.98 -10.41 3.74
C LYS A 292 -20.16 -11.56 3.17
N ALA A 293 -20.16 -11.73 1.84
CA ALA A 293 -19.34 -12.75 1.18
C ALA A 293 -17.84 -12.53 1.43
N SER A 294 -17.35 -11.29 1.24
CA SER A 294 -15.94 -10.97 1.48
C SER A 294 -15.54 -11.13 2.96
N PHE A 295 -16.43 -10.77 3.88
CA PHE A 295 -16.21 -10.93 5.32
C PHE A 295 -16.18 -12.40 5.73
N ASP A 296 -17.09 -13.23 5.20
CA ASP A 296 -17.16 -14.64 5.57
C ASP A 296 -15.87 -15.39 5.17
N GLU A 297 -15.37 -15.10 3.98
CA GLU A 297 -14.08 -15.62 3.50
C GLU A 297 -12.90 -15.13 4.34
N PHE A 298 -12.87 -13.84 4.68
CA PHE A 298 -11.85 -13.29 5.56
C PHE A 298 -11.91 -13.91 6.97
N PHE A 299 -13.10 -14.11 7.53
CA PHE A 299 -13.27 -14.70 8.85
C PHE A 299 -12.79 -16.15 8.88
N ASN A 300 -12.98 -16.91 7.79
CA ASN A 300 -12.40 -18.24 7.64
C ASN A 300 -10.87 -18.20 7.66
N LEU A 301 -10.26 -17.24 6.96
CA LEU A 301 -8.81 -17.02 6.99
C LEU A 301 -8.32 -16.67 8.40
N LEU A 302 -8.97 -15.73 9.08
CA LEU A 302 -8.64 -15.32 10.46
C LEU A 302 -8.77 -16.48 11.45
N THR A 303 -9.81 -17.28 11.32
CA THR A 303 -10.04 -18.45 12.18
C THR A 303 -8.94 -19.49 11.98
N LYS A 304 -8.58 -19.81 10.73
CA LYS A 304 -7.46 -20.71 10.41
C LYS A 304 -6.15 -20.19 10.99
N TYR A 305 -5.89 -18.89 10.88
CA TYR A 305 -4.72 -18.26 11.49
C TYR A 305 -4.68 -18.46 13.00
N CYS A 306 -5.79 -18.19 13.70
CA CYS A 306 -5.86 -18.34 15.16
C CYS A 306 -5.63 -19.80 15.60
N ILE A 307 -6.23 -20.77 14.90
CA ILE A 307 -6.04 -22.20 15.18
C ILE A 307 -4.57 -22.58 14.99
N ASN A 308 -3.97 -22.25 13.85
CA ASN A 308 -2.57 -22.58 13.56
C ASN A 308 -1.61 -21.96 14.58
N LYS A 309 -1.86 -20.71 14.99
CA LYS A 309 -1.06 -20.03 16.01
C LYS A 309 -1.22 -20.67 17.38
N TYR A 310 -2.43 -21.03 17.77
CA TYR A 310 -2.68 -21.77 19.01
C TYR A 310 -1.91 -23.10 19.02
N ASP A 311 -2.02 -23.89 17.96
CA ASP A 311 -1.35 -25.19 17.85
C ASP A 311 0.19 -25.03 17.90
N THR A 312 0.73 -24.01 17.22
CA THR A 312 2.16 -23.69 17.25
C THR A 312 2.63 -23.34 18.66
N VAL A 313 1.89 -22.48 19.38
CA VAL A 313 2.20 -22.10 20.77
C VAL A 313 2.13 -23.33 21.67
N MET A 314 1.08 -24.14 21.59
CA MET A 314 0.93 -25.35 22.40
C MET A 314 2.03 -26.38 22.12
N GLN A 315 2.42 -26.56 20.85
CA GLN A 315 3.52 -27.46 20.49
C GLN A 315 4.86 -26.96 21.05
N SER A 316 5.14 -25.65 20.97
CA SER A 316 6.37 -25.07 21.53
C SER A 316 6.44 -25.21 23.05
N LEU A 317 5.33 -25.00 23.76
CA LEU A 317 5.24 -25.19 25.21
C LEU A 317 5.47 -26.65 25.60
N ARG A 318 4.91 -27.61 24.86
CA ARG A 318 5.16 -29.04 25.07
C ARG A 318 6.62 -29.43 24.86
N MET A 319 7.31 -28.84 23.88
CA MET A 319 8.74 -29.10 23.65
C MET A 319 9.64 -28.45 24.72
N GLN A 320 9.21 -27.34 25.33
CA GLN A 320 9.95 -26.67 26.40
C GLN A 320 9.71 -27.30 27.78
N ALA A 321 8.63 -28.06 27.95
CA ALA A 321 8.35 -28.79 29.18
C ALA A 321 9.40 -29.90 29.39
N LYS A 322 10.17 -29.81 30.48
CA LYS A 322 10.99 -30.93 30.95
C LYS A 322 10.08 -32.08 31.37
N PRO A 323 10.51 -33.36 31.23
CA PRO A 323 9.66 -34.54 31.45
C PRO A 323 9.00 -34.63 32.85
N ASN A 324 9.41 -33.83 33.83
CA ASN A 324 8.88 -33.82 35.21
C ASN A 324 8.31 -32.47 35.68
N MET A 325 8.05 -31.50 34.79
CA MET A 325 7.35 -30.26 35.16
C MET A 325 6.04 -30.11 34.37
N ALA A 326 4.93 -29.95 35.10
CA ALA A 326 3.67 -29.53 34.51
C ALA A 326 3.84 -28.14 33.88
N ILE A 327 3.23 -27.95 32.69
CA ILE A 327 3.15 -26.64 32.06
C ILE A 327 2.28 -25.75 32.96
N ASP A 328 2.80 -24.62 33.45
CA ASP A 328 1.99 -23.65 34.19
C ASP A 328 0.89 -23.10 33.26
N GLU A 329 -0.36 -23.33 33.63
CA GLU A 329 -1.56 -22.89 32.91
C GLU A 329 -1.61 -21.35 32.80
N SER A 330 -1.02 -20.65 33.77
CA SER A 330 -0.91 -19.18 33.74
C SER A 330 0.06 -18.71 32.64
N ASP A 331 1.16 -19.44 32.42
CA ASP A 331 2.17 -19.07 31.43
C ASP A 331 1.77 -19.48 30.01
N SER A 332 1.02 -20.58 29.86
CA SER A 332 0.43 -20.96 28.58
C SER A 332 -0.62 -19.93 28.13
N ALA A 333 -1.52 -19.50 29.02
CA ALA A 333 -2.52 -18.49 28.72
C ALA A 333 -1.89 -17.14 28.32
N LYS A 334 -0.81 -16.73 28.98
CA LYS A 334 -0.05 -15.51 28.61
C LYS A 334 0.60 -15.64 27.24
N ALA A 335 1.22 -16.79 26.94
CA ALA A 335 1.86 -17.04 25.65
C ALA A 335 0.84 -17.01 24.50
N ILE A 336 -0.32 -17.65 24.69
CA ILE A 336 -1.41 -17.63 23.71
C ILE A 336 -1.93 -16.20 23.51
N LYS A 337 -2.22 -15.48 24.60
CA LYS A 337 -2.74 -14.10 24.51
C LYS A 337 -1.80 -13.15 23.77
N ARG A 338 -0.48 -13.39 23.82
CA ARG A 338 0.53 -12.59 23.09
C ARG A 338 0.54 -12.83 21.58
N GLU A 339 0.05 -13.96 21.10
CA GLU A 339 0.03 -14.32 19.67
C GLU A 339 -1.35 -14.12 19.03
N MET A 340 -2.42 -14.09 19.82
CA MET A 340 -3.79 -14.00 19.32
C MET A 340 -4.19 -12.55 18.93
N PRO A 341 -4.75 -12.31 17.72
CA PRO A 341 -5.22 -10.98 17.30
C PRO A 341 -6.58 -10.62 17.91
N VAL A 342 -6.62 -10.45 19.23
CA VAL A 342 -7.86 -10.21 19.99
C VAL A 342 -8.63 -8.98 19.49
N ASP A 343 -7.93 -7.88 19.18
CA ASP A 343 -8.56 -6.65 18.70
C ASP A 343 -9.28 -6.84 17.35
N LEU A 344 -8.71 -7.68 16.49
CA LEU A 344 -9.27 -7.98 15.18
C LEU A 344 -10.48 -8.91 15.31
N LEU A 345 -10.39 -9.94 16.18
CA LEU A 345 -11.52 -10.81 16.52
C LEU A 345 -12.68 -10.02 17.13
N HIS A 346 -12.38 -9.04 17.99
CA HIS A 346 -13.39 -8.15 18.56
C HIS A 346 -14.05 -7.28 17.48
N ALA A 347 -13.27 -6.73 16.55
CA ALA A 347 -13.79 -5.94 15.44
C ALA A 347 -14.66 -6.76 14.46
N CYS A 348 -14.51 -8.09 14.42
CA CYS A 348 -15.36 -8.97 13.63
C CYS A 348 -16.76 -9.16 14.22
N LEU A 349 -16.96 -8.98 15.53
CA LEU A 349 -18.22 -9.31 16.24
C LEU A 349 -19.49 -8.74 15.60
N PRO A 350 -19.54 -7.47 15.14
CA PRO A 350 -20.73 -6.90 14.52
C PRO A 350 -21.13 -7.56 13.18
N HIS A 351 -20.21 -8.31 12.56
CA HIS A 351 -20.34 -8.85 11.21
C HIS A 351 -20.61 -10.36 11.18
N LEU A 352 -20.50 -11.04 12.33
CA LEU A 352 -20.67 -12.49 12.44
C LEU A 352 -22.14 -12.92 12.27
N ASN A 353 -22.33 -14.02 11.53
CA ASN A 353 -23.58 -14.76 11.57
C ASN A 353 -23.63 -15.67 12.83
N ASP A 354 -24.78 -16.28 13.11
CA ASP A 354 -24.95 -17.05 14.35
C ASP A 354 -24.10 -18.33 14.38
N GLN A 355 -23.78 -18.92 13.24
CA GLN A 355 -22.85 -20.05 13.14
C GLN A 355 -21.41 -19.62 13.47
N GLN A 356 -20.96 -18.50 12.91
CA GLN A 356 -19.62 -17.94 13.15
C GLN A 356 -19.44 -17.50 14.61
N LYS A 357 -20.50 -16.98 15.25
CA LYS A 357 -20.48 -16.68 16.70
C LYS A 357 -20.24 -17.94 17.53
N LYS A 358 -20.92 -19.06 17.19
CA LYS A 358 -20.69 -20.36 17.85
C LYS A 358 -19.25 -20.84 17.64
N GLN A 359 -18.75 -20.78 16.41
CA GLN A 359 -17.35 -21.13 16.11
C GLN A 359 -16.35 -20.31 16.94
N LEU A 360 -16.58 -18.99 17.07
CA LEU A 360 -15.72 -18.12 17.87
C LEU A 360 -15.79 -18.45 19.37
N LEU A 361 -16.99 -18.77 19.89
CA LEU A 361 -17.18 -19.24 21.26
C LEU A 361 -16.40 -20.54 21.50
N ASP A 362 -16.51 -21.52 20.61
CA ASP A 362 -15.78 -22.79 20.72
C ASP A 362 -14.26 -22.58 20.73
N LEU A 363 -13.75 -21.66 19.90
CA LEU A 363 -12.33 -21.28 19.90
C LEU A 363 -11.90 -20.64 21.22
N SER A 364 -12.73 -19.78 21.80
CA SER A 364 -12.46 -19.14 23.09
C SER A 364 -12.49 -20.11 24.27
N GLN A 365 -13.15 -21.27 24.12
CA GLN A 365 -13.27 -22.32 25.13
C GLN A 365 -12.18 -23.40 25.03
N ARG A 366 -11.43 -23.47 23.92
CA ARG A 366 -10.26 -24.35 23.79
C ARG A 366 -9.18 -24.20 24.89
N PRO A 367 -9.02 -23.06 25.60
CA PRO A 367 -8.14 -22.97 26.76
C PRO A 367 -8.61 -23.77 27.99
N MET A 368 -9.82 -24.36 28.01
CA MET A 368 -10.38 -25.03 29.20
C MET A 368 -10.57 -26.55 29.06
N LEU A 369 -10.25 -27.14 27.90
CA LEU A 369 -10.48 -28.57 27.62
C LEU A 369 -9.21 -29.44 27.62
N VAL A 370 -8.05 -28.88 27.95
CA VAL A 370 -6.83 -29.66 28.26
C VAL A 370 -6.75 -29.89 29.76
N GLY A 371 -7.78 -30.53 30.32
CA GLY A 371 -7.91 -30.77 31.75
C GLY A 371 -8.95 -31.82 32.15
N GLN A 372 -9.45 -32.62 31.19
CA GLN A 372 -10.28 -33.78 31.49
C GLN A 372 -9.95 -34.92 30.54
N SER A 373 -8.93 -35.70 30.88
CA SER A 373 -8.86 -37.15 30.67
C SER A 373 -7.78 -37.72 31.58
#